data_AF-I3ZS59-F1
#
_entry.id   AF-I3ZS59-F1
#
_cell.length_a   1.000
_cell.length_b   1.000
_cell.length_c   1.000
_cell.angle_alpha   90.00
_cell.angle_beta   90.00
_cell.angle_gamma   90.00
#
_symmetry.space_group_name_H-M   'P 1'
#
loop_
_entity.id
_entity.type
_entity.pdbx_description
1 polymer ?
#
loop_
_entity_poly.entity_id
_entity_poly.type
_entity_poly.pdbx_seq_one_letter_code
_entity_poly.pdbx_strand_id
1 'polypeptide(L)'
;MTLDRFIRVRYRADEEKVKALREILSELGLDCARTIEERVDLQFDALRNLHGNLKNDELFIKLVIANSLVSYQLTAKGEMWWWEFSKHFSENPPGRGISEAYSRFLPNSRTNRRLVTGKVKRLKRIEPFLDSLSLEDLGNYYFSGMERLRDELAKTLGSRKSAKTIVFAVKMFGYAGRIAFGKFVPYPMGIEIPDDVRINAYTKRFTNEPPVSFWRGIAEETGIPPLHIDSILWPVLGGHDEVLTRLKKHCTKWEDVLRLASL
;
A
#
# COMPACT_ATOMS: atom_id res chain seq x y z
N MET A 1 13.12 -12.97 19.31
CA MET A 1 14.35 -13.56 18.74
C MET A 1 13.94 -14.74 17.89
N THR A 2 14.03 -14.65 16.57
CA THR A 2 13.66 -15.77 15.66
C THR A 2 14.83 -16.75 15.52
N LEU A 3 14.49 -18.02 15.29
CA LEU A 3 15.41 -19.16 15.16
C LEU A 3 16.46 -18.98 14.04
N ASP A 4 16.25 -18.02 13.14
CA ASP A 4 17.10 -17.74 11.96
C ASP A 4 18.52 -17.29 12.29
N ARG A 5 18.79 -16.84 13.53
CA ARG A 5 20.15 -16.46 13.94
C ARG A 5 21.09 -17.64 14.20
N PHE A 6 20.56 -18.85 14.40
CA PHE A 6 21.36 -20.04 14.77
C PHE A 6 21.56 -21.03 13.62
N ILE A 7 20.79 -20.92 12.54
CA ILE A 7 20.97 -21.71 11.33
C ILE A 7 21.37 -20.70 10.25
N ARG A 8 22.58 -20.82 9.69
CA ARG A 8 22.92 -20.14 8.42
C ARG A 8 22.05 -20.75 7.33
N VAL A 9 20.79 -20.33 7.25
CA VAL A 9 19.91 -20.67 6.15
C VAL A 9 20.52 -20.03 4.91
N ARG A 10 21.15 -20.85 4.07
CA ARG A 10 21.62 -20.40 2.76
C ARG A 10 20.43 -20.42 1.81
N TYR A 11 19.92 -19.24 1.49
CA TYR A 11 18.97 -19.08 0.41
C TYR A 11 19.69 -19.32 -0.93
N ARG A 12 18.99 -19.92 -1.89
CA ARG A 12 19.44 -20.00 -3.28
C ARG A 12 18.95 -18.75 -3.98
N ALA A 13 19.85 -18.04 -4.62
CA ALA A 13 19.54 -16.85 -5.42
C ALA A 13 20.15 -16.96 -6.83
N ASP A 14 19.44 -16.40 -7.80
CA ASP A 14 19.96 -16.09 -9.13
C ASP A 14 20.68 -14.75 -9.05
N GLU A 15 21.99 -14.79 -8.77
CA GLU A 15 22.80 -13.60 -8.51
C GLU A 15 22.85 -12.62 -9.70
N GLU A 16 22.77 -13.13 -10.93
CA GLU A 16 22.75 -12.29 -12.13
C GLU A 16 21.44 -11.49 -12.20
N LYS A 17 20.30 -12.16 -11.99
CA LYS A 17 19.00 -11.48 -11.95
C LYS A 17 18.87 -10.52 -10.78
N VAL A 18 19.38 -10.89 -9.60
CA VAL A 18 19.37 -10.02 -8.42
C VAL A 18 20.26 -8.80 -8.65
N LYS A 19 21.42 -8.95 -9.29
CA LYS A 19 22.26 -7.82 -9.69
C LYS A 19 21.53 -6.89 -10.67
N ALA A 20 20.94 -7.43 -11.74
CA ALA A 20 20.17 -6.65 -12.70
C ALA A 20 18.99 -5.91 -12.05
N LEU A 21 18.26 -6.58 -11.14
CA LEU A 21 17.17 -5.97 -10.36
C LEU A 21 17.67 -4.75 -9.56
N ARG A 22 18.80 -4.88 -8.86
CA ARG A 22 19.40 -3.80 -8.06
C ARG A 22 19.87 -2.62 -8.90
N GLU A 23 20.49 -2.90 -10.04
CA GLU A 23 20.94 -1.86 -10.98
C GLU A 23 19.75 -1.07 -11.51
N ILE A 24 18.71 -1.76 -12.00
CA ILE A 24 17.48 -1.13 -12.50
C ILE A 24 16.81 -0.31 -11.40
N LEU A 25 16.63 -0.86 -10.20
CA LEU A 25 15.98 -0.12 -9.10
C LEU A 25 16.79 1.11 -8.68
N SER A 26 18.11 0.99 -8.56
CA SER A 26 19.00 2.13 -8.24
C SER A 26 18.91 3.23 -9.30
N GLU A 27 18.83 2.86 -10.59
CA GLU A 27 18.66 3.81 -11.68
C GLU A 27 17.30 4.52 -11.63
N LEU A 28 16.23 3.79 -11.30
CA LEU A 28 14.88 4.37 -11.19
C LEU A 28 14.79 5.36 -10.03
N GLY A 29 15.32 4.99 -8.87
CA GLY A 29 15.36 5.85 -7.69
C GLY A 29 13.98 6.21 -7.10
N LEU A 30 14.01 7.04 -6.06
CA LEU A 30 12.80 7.46 -5.33
C LEU A 30 11.87 8.36 -6.17
N ASP A 31 12.43 9.19 -7.04
CA ASP A 31 11.64 10.11 -7.88
C ASP A 31 10.78 9.37 -8.90
N CYS A 32 11.27 8.25 -9.43
CA CYS A 32 10.47 7.38 -10.29
C CYS A 32 9.31 6.76 -9.50
N ALA A 33 9.57 6.22 -8.31
CA ALA A 33 8.52 5.68 -7.44
C ALA A 33 7.44 6.74 -7.16
N ARG A 34 7.84 7.95 -6.76
CA ARG A 34 6.92 9.07 -6.54
C ARG A 34 6.09 9.39 -7.78
N THR A 35 6.71 9.43 -8.95
CA THR A 35 6.02 9.71 -10.22
C THR A 35 4.98 8.64 -10.53
N ILE A 36 5.32 7.36 -10.33
CA ILE A 36 4.39 6.26 -10.52
C ILE A 36 3.20 6.40 -9.55
N GLU A 37 3.47 6.68 -8.28
CA GLU A 37 2.42 6.86 -7.27
C GLU A 37 1.47 8.02 -7.61
N GLU A 38 1.99 9.19 -8.00
CA GLU A 38 1.18 10.40 -8.18
C GLU A 38 0.50 10.51 -9.55
N ARG A 39 1.05 9.86 -10.58
CA ARG A 39 0.65 10.05 -11.98
C ARG A 39 0.19 8.79 -12.68
N VAL A 40 0.56 7.62 -12.17
CA VAL A 40 0.30 6.32 -12.83
C VAL A 40 -0.68 5.48 -12.02
N ASP A 41 -0.56 5.45 -10.69
CA ASP A 41 -1.39 4.64 -9.81
C ASP A 41 -2.85 5.14 -9.77
N LEU A 42 -3.76 4.32 -10.26
CA LEU A 42 -5.19 4.62 -10.30
C LEU A 42 -5.83 4.72 -8.90
N GLN A 43 -5.20 4.13 -7.88
CA GLN A 43 -5.67 4.23 -6.50
C GLN A 43 -5.41 5.64 -5.95
N PHE A 44 -4.29 6.27 -6.31
CA PHE A 44 -4.01 7.66 -5.96
C PHE A 44 -5.04 8.62 -6.58
N ASP A 45 -5.47 8.37 -7.81
CA ASP A 45 -6.56 9.13 -8.46
C ASP A 45 -7.89 8.97 -7.74
N ALA A 46 -8.27 7.74 -7.37
CA ALA A 46 -9.48 7.49 -6.62
C ALA A 46 -9.46 8.25 -5.27
N LEU A 47 -8.29 8.34 -4.62
CA LEU A 47 -8.14 9.13 -3.40
C LEU A 47 -8.26 10.63 -3.63
N ARG A 48 -7.69 11.17 -4.71
CA ARG A 48 -7.87 12.59 -5.06
C ARG A 48 -9.34 12.92 -5.32
N ASN A 49 -10.06 12.02 -5.99
CA ASN A 49 -11.50 12.17 -6.20
C ASN A 49 -12.27 12.19 -4.87
N LEU A 50 -11.97 11.26 -3.95
CA LEU A 50 -12.64 11.20 -2.65
C LEU A 50 -12.37 12.47 -1.82
N HIS A 51 -11.10 12.88 -1.74
CA HIS A 51 -10.68 14.07 -0.99
C HIS A 51 -11.39 15.34 -1.48
N GLY A 52 -11.39 15.57 -2.80
CA GLY A 52 -12.02 16.76 -3.39
C GLY A 52 -13.53 16.85 -3.17
N ASN A 53 -14.21 15.70 -3.00
CA ASN A 53 -15.66 15.66 -2.74
C ASN A 53 -16.00 15.73 -1.24
N LEU A 54 -15.21 15.07 -0.37
CA LEU A 54 -15.47 15.08 1.07
C LEU A 54 -15.23 16.45 1.72
N LYS A 55 -14.19 17.19 1.27
CA LYS A 55 -13.76 18.46 1.87
C LYS A 55 -13.56 18.39 3.40
N ASN A 56 -13.15 17.22 3.89
CA ASN A 56 -12.86 16.94 5.29
C ASN A 56 -11.64 16.02 5.34
N ASP A 57 -10.47 16.59 5.62
CA ASP A 57 -9.18 15.89 5.59
C ASP A 57 -9.09 14.78 6.64
N GLU A 58 -9.61 15.03 7.84
CA GLU A 58 -9.59 14.06 8.93
C GLU A 58 -10.41 12.82 8.57
N LEU A 59 -11.66 13.03 8.14
CA LEU A 59 -12.55 11.94 7.73
C LEU A 59 -11.99 11.20 6.50
N PHE A 60 -11.46 11.94 5.53
CA PHE A 60 -10.82 11.37 4.35
C PHE A 60 -9.69 10.40 4.74
N ILE A 61 -8.73 10.85 5.55
CA ILE A 61 -7.60 10.01 5.98
C ILE A 61 -8.10 8.79 6.76
N LYS A 62 -9.03 8.97 7.72
CA LYS A 62 -9.61 7.87 8.50
C LYS A 62 -10.30 6.83 7.61
N LEU A 63 -11.06 7.28 6.61
CA LEU A 63 -11.70 6.41 5.63
C LEU A 63 -10.69 5.63 4.79
N VAL A 64 -9.58 6.25 4.38
CA VAL A 64 -8.52 5.55 3.62
C VAL A 64 -7.86 4.45 4.46
N ILE A 65 -7.55 4.73 5.73
CA ILE A 65 -7.00 3.72 6.64
C ILE A 65 -8.00 2.56 6.80
N ALA A 66 -9.26 2.88 7.10
CA ALA A 66 -10.33 1.88 7.24
C ALA A 66 -10.49 1.02 5.97
N ASN A 67 -10.53 1.65 4.80
CA ASN A 67 -10.68 0.98 3.51
C ASN A 67 -9.54 -0.01 3.26
N SER A 68 -8.31 0.42 3.53
CA SER A 68 -7.10 -0.38 3.32
C SER A 68 -7.10 -1.65 4.19
N LEU A 69 -7.54 -1.53 5.45
CA LEU A 69 -7.60 -2.65 6.39
C LEU A 69 -8.60 -3.74 5.98
N VAL A 70 -9.55 -3.43 5.10
CA VAL A 70 -10.53 -4.38 4.54
C VAL A 70 -10.32 -4.67 3.04
N SER A 71 -9.23 -4.16 2.46
CA SER A 71 -8.85 -4.37 1.06
C SER A 71 -8.15 -5.71 0.84
N TYR A 72 -8.82 -6.81 1.16
CA TYR A 72 -8.31 -8.17 0.97
C TYR A 72 -9.40 -9.13 0.53
N GLN A 73 -9.01 -10.16 -0.24
CA GLN A 73 -9.96 -11.10 -0.87
C GLN A 73 -11.12 -10.36 -1.57
N LEU A 74 -10.75 -9.38 -2.40
CA LEU A 74 -11.68 -8.60 -3.21
C LEU A 74 -12.41 -9.51 -4.20
N THR A 75 -13.59 -9.09 -4.67
CA THR A 75 -14.33 -9.73 -5.76
C THR A 75 -14.06 -9.10 -7.12
N ALA A 76 -13.15 -8.12 -7.18
CA ALA A 76 -12.67 -7.50 -8.41
C ALA A 76 -11.20 -7.05 -8.25
N LYS A 77 -10.67 -6.37 -9.27
CA LYS A 77 -9.36 -5.72 -9.22
C LYS A 77 -9.33 -4.59 -8.18
N GLY A 78 -8.14 -4.30 -7.64
CA GLY A 78 -7.98 -3.33 -6.54
C GLY A 78 -8.36 -1.91 -6.94
N GLU A 79 -8.01 -1.50 -8.15
CA GLU A 79 -8.31 -0.20 -8.75
C GLU A 79 -9.82 0.03 -8.85
N MET A 80 -10.57 -1.00 -9.26
CA MET A 80 -12.04 -0.95 -9.30
C MET A 80 -12.63 -0.79 -7.90
N TRP A 81 -12.05 -1.44 -6.89
CA TRP A 81 -12.45 -1.29 -5.50
C TRP A 81 -12.20 0.10 -4.96
N TRP A 82 -11.02 0.66 -5.18
CA TRP A 82 -10.70 2.01 -4.73
C TRP A 82 -11.59 3.07 -5.38
N TRP A 83 -11.95 2.91 -6.66
CA TRP A 83 -12.92 3.78 -7.32
C TRP A 83 -14.36 3.59 -6.82
N GLU A 84 -14.79 2.36 -6.52
CA GLU A 84 -16.11 2.11 -5.90
C GLU A 84 -16.19 2.75 -4.52
N PHE A 85 -15.15 2.54 -3.69
CA PHE A 85 -14.99 3.18 -2.38
C PHE A 85 -15.06 4.70 -2.48
N SER A 86 -14.26 5.28 -3.38
CA SER A 86 -14.18 6.73 -3.58
C SER A 86 -15.52 7.33 -3.95
N LYS A 87 -16.21 6.77 -4.96
CA LYS A 87 -17.53 7.25 -5.39
C LYS A 87 -18.57 7.10 -4.29
N HIS A 88 -18.62 5.93 -3.64
CA HIS A 88 -19.61 5.66 -2.60
C HIS A 88 -19.51 6.65 -1.44
N PHE A 89 -18.32 6.84 -0.88
CA PHE A 89 -18.15 7.72 0.29
C PHE A 89 -18.07 9.21 -0.06
N SER A 90 -17.85 9.57 -1.31
CA SER A 90 -18.05 10.95 -1.79
C SER A 90 -19.52 11.36 -1.70
N GLU A 91 -20.43 10.45 -2.04
CA GLU A 91 -21.88 10.70 -2.02
C GLU A 91 -22.52 10.37 -0.66
N ASN A 92 -21.95 9.40 0.07
CA ASN A 92 -22.49 8.85 1.31
C ASN A 92 -21.45 8.87 2.44
N PRO A 93 -20.97 10.06 2.86
CA PRO A 93 -20.03 10.14 3.98
C PRO A 93 -20.61 9.51 5.25
N PRO A 94 -19.79 8.86 6.10
CA PRO A 94 -20.28 8.27 7.35
C PRO A 94 -20.90 9.32 8.27
N GLY A 95 -22.18 9.14 8.63
CA GLY A 95 -22.89 10.07 9.54
C GLY A 95 -22.84 9.70 11.02
N ARG A 96 -22.66 8.41 11.36
CA ARG A 96 -22.66 7.90 12.76
C ARG A 96 -21.36 7.19 13.15
N GLY A 97 -20.74 6.51 12.19
CA GLY A 97 -19.51 5.76 12.39
C GLY A 97 -19.05 5.10 11.09
N ILE A 98 -17.75 4.91 10.96
CA ILE A 98 -17.11 4.24 9.82
C ILE A 98 -17.57 2.79 9.75
N SER A 99 -17.56 2.04 10.87
CA SER A 99 -17.91 0.62 10.86
C SER A 99 -19.37 0.39 10.49
N GLU A 100 -20.27 1.27 10.93
CA GLU A 100 -21.68 1.27 10.55
C GLU A 100 -21.85 1.56 9.05
N ALA A 101 -21.18 2.58 8.52
CA ALA A 101 -21.25 2.89 7.10
C ALA A 101 -20.74 1.72 6.22
N TYR A 102 -19.62 1.10 6.60
CA TYR A 102 -19.12 -0.09 5.92
C TYR A 102 -20.02 -1.31 6.06
N SER A 103 -20.76 -1.47 7.17
CA SER A 103 -21.73 -2.55 7.33
C SER A 103 -22.89 -2.47 6.34
N ARG A 104 -23.21 -1.26 5.85
CA ARG A 104 -24.17 -1.05 4.75
C ARG A 104 -23.51 -1.13 3.38
N PHE A 105 -22.29 -0.62 3.25
CA PHE A 105 -21.59 -0.57 1.97
C PHE A 105 -21.12 -1.96 1.48
N LEU A 106 -20.40 -2.72 2.31
CA LEU A 106 -19.75 -3.97 1.90
C LEU A 106 -20.71 -5.06 1.38
N PRO A 107 -21.90 -5.32 1.99
CA PRO A 107 -22.86 -6.27 1.43
C PRO A 107 -23.34 -5.89 0.03
N ASN A 108 -23.42 -4.59 -0.26
CA ASN A 108 -23.92 -4.05 -1.52
C ASN A 108 -22.80 -3.75 -2.53
N SER A 109 -21.53 -3.87 -2.12
CA SER A 109 -20.38 -3.61 -2.97
C SER A 109 -20.25 -4.65 -4.07
N ARG A 110 -19.94 -4.19 -5.28
CA ARG A 110 -19.65 -5.04 -6.44
C ARG A 110 -18.26 -5.66 -6.33
N THR A 111 -17.31 -4.95 -5.72
CA THR A 111 -15.88 -5.28 -5.75
C THR A 111 -15.32 -5.79 -4.41
N ASN A 112 -16.08 -5.71 -3.30
CA ASN A 112 -15.63 -6.14 -1.98
C ASN A 112 -16.70 -6.77 -1.07
N ARG A 113 -17.46 -7.75 -1.59
CA ARG A 113 -18.57 -8.43 -0.86
C ARG A 113 -18.22 -9.77 -0.21
N ARG A 114 -16.95 -10.18 -0.20
CA ARG A 114 -16.51 -11.42 0.48
C ARG A 114 -16.09 -11.14 1.92
N LEU A 115 -16.38 -12.09 2.82
CA LEU A 115 -15.97 -12.03 4.23
C LEU A 115 -16.46 -10.77 4.96
N VAL A 116 -17.65 -10.26 4.59
CA VAL A 116 -18.20 -9.00 5.09
C VAL A 116 -18.21 -8.94 6.61
N THR A 117 -18.73 -9.97 7.29
CA THR A 117 -18.79 -10.02 8.76
C THR A 117 -17.40 -9.85 9.40
N GLY A 118 -16.39 -10.51 8.84
CA GLY A 118 -15.00 -10.40 9.33
C GLY A 118 -14.41 -9.01 9.11
N LYS A 119 -14.68 -8.40 7.95
CA LYS A 119 -14.24 -7.03 7.62
C LYS A 119 -14.90 -5.99 8.52
N VAL A 120 -16.22 -6.08 8.70
CA VAL A 120 -16.96 -5.19 9.62
C VAL A 120 -16.47 -5.36 11.05
N LYS A 121 -16.23 -6.59 11.53
CA LYS A 121 -15.66 -6.82 12.87
C LYS A 121 -14.26 -6.19 13.01
N ARG A 122 -13.44 -6.25 11.96
CA ARG A 122 -12.12 -5.60 11.92
C ARG A 122 -12.25 -4.08 12.01
N LEU A 123 -13.23 -3.50 11.32
CA LEU A 123 -13.53 -2.06 11.37
C LEU A 123 -14.03 -1.63 12.75
N LYS A 124 -14.96 -2.37 13.37
CA LYS A 124 -15.41 -2.11 14.74
C LYS A 124 -14.28 -2.10 15.77
N ARG A 125 -13.22 -2.90 15.55
CA ARG A 125 -12.05 -2.92 16.43
C ARG A 125 -11.12 -1.73 16.25
N ILE A 126 -10.97 -1.23 15.02
CA ILE A 126 -10.07 -0.10 14.73
C ILE A 126 -10.74 1.26 14.93
N GLU A 127 -12.06 1.32 14.82
CA GLU A 127 -12.84 2.55 14.89
C GLU A 127 -12.56 3.38 16.17
N PRO A 128 -12.54 2.82 17.39
CA PRO A 128 -12.20 3.60 18.58
C PRO A 128 -10.80 4.24 18.54
N PHE A 129 -9.84 3.55 17.92
CA PHE A 129 -8.51 4.12 17.70
C PHE A 129 -8.59 5.27 16.69
N LEU A 130 -9.27 5.10 15.56
CA LEU A 130 -9.43 6.18 14.57
C LEU A 130 -10.19 7.37 15.14
N ASP A 131 -11.25 7.15 15.92
CA ASP A 131 -12.06 8.20 16.53
C ASP A 131 -11.26 9.03 17.53
N SER A 132 -10.26 8.44 18.19
CA SER A 132 -9.36 9.15 19.10
C SER A 132 -8.35 10.07 18.43
N LEU A 133 -8.14 9.96 17.10
CA LEU A 133 -7.15 10.76 16.38
C LEU A 133 -7.75 12.04 15.83
N SER A 134 -7.15 13.18 16.13
CA SER A 134 -7.41 14.45 15.44
C SER A 134 -6.65 14.54 14.12
N LEU A 135 -6.97 15.54 13.29
CA LEU A 135 -6.16 15.89 12.13
C LEU A 135 -4.68 16.16 12.48
N GLU A 136 -4.41 16.75 13.64
CA GLU A 136 -3.04 17.01 14.12
C GLU A 136 -2.30 15.69 14.41
N ASP A 137 -2.96 14.74 15.08
CA ASP A 137 -2.38 13.42 15.33
C ASP A 137 -2.06 12.68 14.02
N LEU A 138 -2.97 12.76 13.05
CA LEU A 138 -2.75 12.21 11.71
C LEU A 138 -1.57 12.89 11.00
N GLY A 139 -1.42 14.22 11.15
CA GLY A 139 -0.25 14.95 10.68
C GLY A 139 1.04 14.46 11.34
N ASN A 140 1.03 14.24 12.66
CA ASN A 140 2.16 13.71 13.41
C ASN A 140 2.57 12.30 12.95
N TYR A 141 1.60 11.43 12.66
CA TYR A 141 1.91 10.13 12.02
C TYR A 141 2.49 10.32 10.61
N TYR A 142 1.96 11.25 9.83
CA TYR A 142 2.39 11.45 8.45
C TYR A 142 3.82 11.96 8.35
N PHE A 143 4.17 13.01 9.09
CA PHE A 143 5.46 13.67 8.95
C PHE A 143 6.62 12.94 9.63
N SER A 144 6.36 12.21 10.72
CA SER A 144 7.44 11.60 11.51
C SER A 144 7.09 10.27 12.18
N GLY A 145 5.88 9.74 11.96
CA GLY A 145 5.34 8.63 12.77
C GLY A 145 4.78 7.45 11.99
N MET A 146 5.08 7.25 10.70
CA MET A 146 4.44 6.17 9.91
C MET A 146 4.72 4.77 10.47
N GLU A 147 5.90 4.53 11.06
CA GLU A 147 6.19 3.27 11.76
C GLU A 147 5.38 3.11 13.06
N ARG A 148 5.16 4.21 13.79
CA ARG A 148 4.30 4.21 14.98
C ARG A 148 2.86 3.89 14.60
N LEU A 149 2.36 4.48 13.50
CA LEU A 149 1.05 4.14 12.96
C LEU A 149 0.95 2.65 12.63
N ARG A 150 1.94 2.08 11.90
CA ARG A 150 1.99 0.63 11.60
C ARG A 150 1.83 -0.20 12.87
N ASP A 151 2.61 0.12 13.88
CA ASP A 151 2.70 -0.63 15.12
C ASP A 151 1.38 -0.58 15.91
N GLU A 152 0.71 0.57 15.95
CA GLU A 152 -0.57 0.74 16.61
C GLU A 152 -1.72 0.09 15.84
N LEU A 153 -1.73 0.17 14.50
CA LEU A 153 -2.67 -0.58 13.67
C LEU A 153 -2.53 -2.09 13.92
N ALA A 154 -1.28 -2.59 13.96
CA ALA A 154 -0.99 -4.00 14.23
C ALA A 154 -1.45 -4.41 15.63
N LYS A 155 -1.13 -3.62 16.66
CA LYS A 155 -1.52 -3.85 18.06
C LYS A 155 -3.04 -3.88 18.21
N THR A 156 -3.74 -2.86 17.73
CA THR A 156 -5.20 -2.75 17.85
C THR A 156 -5.92 -3.91 17.19
N LEU A 157 -5.39 -4.41 16.07
CA LEU A 157 -5.98 -5.52 15.32
C LEU A 157 -5.44 -6.90 15.72
N GLY A 158 -4.49 -6.98 16.67
CA GLY A 158 -3.83 -8.24 17.05
C GLY A 158 -3.18 -8.93 15.85
N SER A 159 -2.62 -8.15 14.93
CA SER A 159 -1.99 -8.61 13.68
C SER A 159 -0.48 -8.44 13.75
N ARG A 160 0.27 -9.17 12.92
CA ARG A 160 1.72 -8.93 12.78
C ARG A 160 1.96 -7.56 12.13
N LYS A 161 3.03 -6.87 12.53
CA LYS A 161 3.47 -5.59 11.92
C LYS A 161 3.68 -5.72 10.40
N SER A 162 4.30 -6.82 9.98
CA SER A 162 4.55 -7.16 8.58
C SER A 162 3.34 -7.76 7.84
N ALA A 163 2.16 -7.83 8.46
CA ALA A 163 0.99 -8.33 7.76
C ALA A 163 0.67 -7.41 6.58
N LYS A 164 0.49 -7.98 5.38
CA LYS A 164 0.29 -7.21 4.14
C LYS A 164 -0.78 -6.13 4.24
N THR A 165 -1.88 -6.38 4.94
CA THR A 165 -2.97 -5.41 5.11
C THR A 165 -2.61 -4.25 6.05
N ILE A 166 -1.68 -4.44 6.99
CA ILE A 166 -1.17 -3.40 7.88
C ILE A 166 -0.21 -2.50 7.11
N VAL A 167 0.81 -3.06 6.46
CA VAL A 167 1.78 -2.26 5.69
C VAL A 167 1.14 -1.59 4.48
N PHE A 168 0.16 -2.25 3.83
CA PHE A 168 -0.65 -1.63 2.79
C PHE A 168 -1.50 -0.47 3.32
N ALA A 169 -2.05 -0.58 4.54
CA ALA A 169 -2.76 0.55 5.15
C ALA A 169 -1.85 1.75 5.41
N VAL A 170 -0.57 1.52 5.75
CA VAL A 170 0.40 2.62 5.89
C VAL A 170 0.78 3.21 4.53
N LYS A 171 0.91 2.38 3.48
CA LYS A 171 1.09 2.87 2.10
C LYS A 171 -0.03 3.83 1.71
N MET A 172 -1.28 3.38 1.84
CA MET A 172 -2.44 4.19 1.47
C MET A 172 -2.65 5.40 2.38
N PHE A 173 -2.30 5.31 3.67
CA PHE A 173 -2.19 6.47 4.55
C PHE A 173 -1.18 7.48 4.03
N GLY A 174 -0.02 7.04 3.52
CA GLY A 174 0.97 7.93 2.92
C GLY A 174 0.44 8.65 1.68
N TYR A 175 -0.39 8.00 0.85
CA TYR A 175 -1.08 8.67 -0.25
C TYR A 175 -2.09 9.71 0.27
N ALA A 176 -2.92 9.32 1.24
CA ALA A 176 -3.92 10.22 1.82
C ALA A 176 -3.28 11.45 2.48
N GLY A 177 -2.24 11.26 3.30
CA GLY A 177 -1.50 12.35 3.92
C GLY A 177 -0.81 13.25 2.90
N ARG A 178 -0.29 12.68 1.81
CA ARG A 178 0.30 13.48 0.71
C ARG A 178 -0.74 14.39 0.06
N ILE A 179 -1.95 13.89 -0.16
CA ILE A 179 -3.06 14.63 -0.76
C ILE A 179 -3.55 15.71 0.22
N ALA A 180 -3.82 15.34 1.48
CA ALA A 180 -4.40 16.24 2.47
C ALA A 180 -3.41 17.33 2.93
N PHE A 181 -2.14 16.98 3.15
CA PHE A 181 -1.13 17.91 3.67
C PHE A 181 -0.26 18.56 2.58
N GLY A 182 -0.44 18.16 1.31
CA GLY A 182 0.24 18.79 0.16
C GLY A 182 1.76 18.63 0.12
N LYS A 183 2.34 17.72 0.92
CA LYS A 183 3.79 17.51 1.04
C LYS A 183 4.13 16.05 0.82
N PHE A 184 5.18 15.77 0.05
CA PHE A 184 5.74 14.42 -0.10
C PHE A 184 6.61 14.07 1.11
N VAL A 185 6.29 12.95 1.76
CA VAL A 185 7.13 12.31 2.78
C VAL A 185 7.43 10.88 2.30
N PRO A 186 8.71 10.51 2.13
CA PRO A 186 9.08 9.14 1.78
C PRO A 186 8.62 8.15 2.86
N TYR A 187 8.25 6.93 2.46
CA TYR A 187 7.97 5.89 3.42
C TYR A 187 9.23 5.51 4.21
N PRO A 188 9.12 5.15 5.51
CA PRO A 188 10.25 4.66 6.28
C PRO A 188 10.80 3.34 5.73
N MET A 189 12.13 3.19 5.74
CA MET A 189 12.84 1.96 5.36
C MET A 189 12.44 0.75 6.21
N GLY A 190 12.05 0.99 7.47
CA GLY A 190 11.66 -0.05 8.41
C GLY A 190 10.27 -0.66 8.16
N ILE A 191 9.48 -0.16 7.20
CA ILE A 191 8.18 -0.73 6.85
C ILE A 191 8.32 -1.73 5.70
N GLU A 192 7.83 -2.94 5.93
CA GLU A 192 7.96 -4.05 5.00
C GLU A 192 7.09 -3.88 3.73
N ILE A 193 7.53 -4.51 2.64
CA ILE A 193 6.73 -4.62 1.41
C ILE A 193 5.43 -5.41 1.68
N PRO A 194 4.28 -5.07 1.06
CA PRO A 194 3.07 -5.87 1.17
C PRO A 194 3.25 -7.22 0.45
N ASP A 195 3.50 -8.30 1.20
CA ASP A 195 3.66 -9.66 0.66
C ASP A 195 2.30 -10.24 0.20
N ASP A 196 1.85 -9.81 -0.98
CA ASP A 196 0.74 -10.39 -1.71
C ASP A 196 1.18 -11.54 -2.64
N VAL A 197 0.23 -12.19 -3.30
CA VAL A 197 0.52 -13.34 -4.17
C VAL A 197 1.41 -12.99 -5.35
N ARG A 198 1.38 -11.75 -5.84
CA ARG A 198 2.20 -11.27 -6.95
C ARG A 198 3.63 -10.99 -6.50
N ILE A 199 3.80 -10.29 -5.37
CA ILE A 199 5.13 -10.09 -4.77
C ILE A 199 5.78 -11.43 -4.44
N ASN A 200 5.02 -12.37 -3.88
CA ASN A 200 5.52 -13.72 -3.59
C ASN A 200 5.96 -14.46 -4.87
N ALA A 201 5.12 -14.46 -5.91
CA ALA A 201 5.42 -15.12 -7.17
C ALA A 201 6.60 -14.49 -7.91
N TYR A 202 6.71 -13.16 -7.87
CA TYR A 202 7.81 -12.43 -8.48
C TYR A 202 9.13 -12.71 -7.75
N THR A 203 9.12 -12.68 -6.41
CA THR A 203 10.32 -12.97 -5.59
C THR A 203 10.90 -14.36 -5.90
N LYS A 204 10.05 -15.36 -6.11
CA LYS A 204 10.46 -16.75 -6.44
C LYS A 204 11.27 -16.89 -7.73
N ARG A 205 11.25 -15.87 -8.60
CA ARG A 205 12.09 -15.85 -9.81
C ARG A 205 13.56 -15.58 -9.51
N PHE A 206 13.83 -14.96 -8.36
CA PHE A 206 15.15 -14.53 -7.92
C PHE A 206 15.71 -15.41 -6.83
N THR A 207 14.87 -15.80 -5.86
CA THR A 207 15.33 -16.46 -4.63
C THR A 207 14.24 -17.32 -3.98
N ASN A 208 14.66 -18.24 -3.11
CA ASN A 208 13.76 -18.93 -2.17
C ASN A 208 13.66 -18.26 -0.79
N GLU A 209 14.32 -17.12 -0.60
CA GLU A 209 14.20 -16.29 0.60
C GLU A 209 12.76 -15.77 0.80
N PRO A 210 12.26 -15.65 2.05
CA PRO A 210 10.97 -15.00 2.30
C PRO A 210 10.92 -13.58 1.72
N PRO A 211 9.85 -13.18 1.00
CA PRO A 211 9.77 -11.89 0.31
C PRO A 211 10.08 -10.68 1.19
N VAL A 212 9.56 -10.67 2.41
CA VAL A 212 9.80 -9.57 3.37
C VAL A 212 11.30 -9.39 3.67
N SER A 213 12.06 -10.48 3.76
CA SER A 213 13.51 -10.42 4.03
C SER A 213 14.28 -10.00 2.78
N PHE A 214 13.97 -10.62 1.64
CA PHE A 214 14.61 -10.30 0.36
C PHE A 214 14.45 -8.82 -0.02
N TRP A 215 13.20 -8.32 -0.01
CA TRP A 215 12.93 -6.93 -0.38
C TRP A 215 13.47 -5.92 0.62
N ARG A 216 13.68 -6.30 1.88
CA ARG A 216 14.40 -5.46 2.85
C ARG A 216 15.87 -5.29 2.43
N GLY A 217 16.55 -6.38 2.09
CA GLY A 217 17.93 -6.32 1.59
C GLY A 217 18.05 -5.46 0.33
N ILE A 218 17.17 -5.67 -0.65
CA ILE A 218 17.13 -4.84 -1.87
C ILE A 218 16.90 -3.36 -1.53
N ALA A 219 16.01 -3.05 -0.60
CA ALA A 219 15.72 -1.68 -0.18
C ALA A 219 16.92 -1.00 0.50
N GLU A 220 17.64 -1.73 1.36
CA GLU A 220 18.87 -1.24 2.01
C GLU A 220 19.97 -0.96 0.97
N GLU A 221 20.13 -1.83 -0.03
CA GLU A 221 21.16 -1.67 -1.06
C GLU A 221 20.86 -0.57 -2.08
N THR A 222 19.58 -0.38 -2.43
CA THR A 222 19.15 0.62 -3.43
C THR A 222 18.81 1.97 -2.81
N GLY A 223 18.65 2.04 -1.48
CA GLY A 223 18.20 3.24 -0.77
C GLY A 223 16.71 3.57 -1.01
N ILE A 224 15.93 2.66 -1.59
CA ILE A 224 14.50 2.85 -1.89
C ILE A 224 13.65 2.09 -0.87
N PRO A 225 12.83 2.77 -0.05
CA PRO A 225 11.98 2.11 0.93
C PRO A 225 11.07 1.02 0.32
N PRO A 226 10.80 -0.09 1.01
CA PRO A 226 10.07 -1.22 0.43
C PRO A 226 8.68 -0.88 -0.11
N LEU A 227 7.97 0.08 0.50
CA LEU A 227 6.67 0.54 0.01
C LEU A 227 6.76 1.33 -1.30
N HIS A 228 7.90 2.00 -1.57
CA HIS A 228 8.17 2.65 -2.85
C HIS A 228 8.60 1.62 -3.90
N ILE A 229 9.34 0.57 -3.53
CA ILE A 229 9.63 -0.56 -4.43
C ILE A 229 8.33 -1.23 -4.87
N ASP A 230 7.38 -1.46 -3.96
CA ASP A 230 6.04 -1.95 -4.31
C ASP A 230 5.38 -1.11 -5.40
N SER A 231 5.46 0.23 -5.28
CA SER A 231 4.93 1.16 -6.29
C SER A 231 5.61 1.00 -7.64
N ILE A 232 6.93 0.78 -7.69
CA ILE A 232 7.67 0.56 -8.95
C ILE A 232 7.26 -0.76 -9.62
N LEU A 233 7.09 -1.83 -8.84
CA LEU A 233 6.75 -3.17 -9.37
C LEU A 233 5.30 -3.28 -9.81
N TRP A 234 4.40 -2.54 -9.16
CA TRP A 234 2.96 -2.71 -9.33
C TRP A 234 2.46 -2.55 -10.79
N PRO A 235 2.92 -1.56 -11.59
CA PRO A 235 2.53 -1.42 -13.00
C PRO A 235 2.76 -2.68 -13.83
N VAL A 236 3.90 -3.34 -13.65
CA VAL A 236 4.30 -4.49 -14.47
C VAL A 236 3.75 -5.82 -13.95
N LEU A 237 3.49 -5.92 -12.65
CA LEU A 237 2.84 -7.10 -12.07
C LEU A 237 1.32 -7.07 -12.20
N GLY A 238 0.72 -5.90 -12.45
CA GLY A 238 -0.72 -5.72 -12.61
C GLY A 238 -1.23 -5.84 -14.05
N GLY A 239 -0.43 -5.43 -15.04
CA GLY A 239 -0.75 -5.56 -16.47
C GLY A 239 -2.02 -4.80 -16.90
N HIS A 240 -2.34 -3.68 -16.23
CA HIS A 240 -3.52 -2.88 -16.56
C HIS A 240 -3.18 -1.87 -17.68
N ASP A 241 -3.90 -1.90 -18.80
CA ASP A 241 -3.56 -1.11 -20.00
C ASP A 241 -3.45 0.40 -19.73
N GLU A 242 -4.39 0.96 -18.98
CA GLU A 242 -4.35 2.36 -18.56
C GLU A 242 -3.10 2.69 -17.72
N VAL A 243 -2.70 1.79 -16.83
CA VAL A 243 -1.51 1.95 -15.98
C VAL A 243 -0.24 1.93 -16.84
N LEU A 244 -0.15 1.01 -17.80
CA LEU A 244 0.99 0.94 -18.73
C LEU A 244 1.04 2.17 -19.66
N THR A 245 -0.13 2.67 -20.09
CA THR A 245 -0.23 3.88 -20.91
C THR A 245 0.27 5.10 -20.14
N ARG A 246 -0.16 5.26 -18.88
CA ARG A 246 0.30 6.34 -17.99
C ARG A 246 1.77 6.23 -17.65
N LEU A 247 2.27 5.01 -17.43
CA LEU A 247 3.69 4.77 -17.18
C LEU A 247 4.53 5.33 -18.33
N LYS A 248 4.21 4.98 -19.58
CA LYS A 248 4.89 5.50 -20.78
C LYS A 248 4.77 7.01 -20.94
N LYS A 249 3.65 7.59 -20.50
CA LYS A 249 3.38 9.02 -20.60
C LYS A 249 4.11 9.85 -19.54
N HIS A 250 4.26 9.34 -18.32
CA HIS A 250 4.68 10.13 -17.16
C HIS A 250 6.05 9.77 -16.61
N CYS A 251 6.54 8.54 -16.82
CA CYS A 251 7.84 8.12 -16.34
C CYS A 251 8.86 8.20 -17.48
N THR A 252 9.97 8.92 -17.28
CA THR A 252 11.05 9.02 -18.27
C THR A 252 11.76 7.69 -18.47
N LYS A 253 11.91 6.89 -17.41
CA LYS A 253 12.56 5.57 -17.40
C LYS A 253 11.56 4.42 -17.46
N TRP A 254 10.45 4.59 -18.18
CA TRP A 254 9.40 3.58 -18.26
C TRP A 254 9.89 2.25 -18.83
N GLU A 255 10.89 2.28 -19.72
CA GLU A 255 11.50 1.08 -20.33
C GLU A 255 12.18 0.21 -19.27
N ASP A 256 12.90 0.83 -18.34
CA ASP A 256 13.53 0.15 -17.20
C ASP A 256 12.49 -0.46 -16.25
N VAL A 257 11.37 0.23 -16.03
CA VAL A 257 10.24 -0.34 -15.29
C VAL A 257 9.70 -1.58 -16.02
N LEU A 258 9.54 -1.55 -17.35
CA LEU A 258 9.07 -2.72 -18.11
C LEU A 258 10.07 -3.88 -18.10
N ARG A 259 11.37 -3.60 -18.09
CA ARG A 259 12.43 -4.63 -18.00
C ARG A 259 12.31 -5.48 -16.74
N LEU A 260 11.77 -4.94 -15.64
CA LEU A 260 11.50 -5.70 -14.42
C LEU A 260 10.53 -6.87 -14.65
N ALA A 261 9.59 -6.77 -15.60
CA ALA A 261 8.66 -7.85 -15.91
C ALA A 261 9.35 -9.11 -16.46
N SER A 262 10.47 -8.91 -17.18
CA SER A 262 11.22 -9.93 -17.90
C SER A 262 12.37 -10.56 -17.12
N LEU A 263 12.66 -10.08 -15.90
CA LEU A 263 13.54 -10.75 -14.96
C LEU A 263 12.87 -12.01 -14.40
#